data_AF-A0A6N9A094-F1
#
_entry.id   AF-A0A6N9A094-F1
#
_cell.length_a   1.000
_cell.length_b   1.000
_cell.length_c   1.000
_cell.angle_alpha   90.00
_cell.angle_beta   90.00
_cell.angle_gamma   90.00
#
_symmetry.space_group_name_H-M   'P 1'
#
loop_
_entity.id
_entity.type
_entity.pdbx_description
1 polymer ?
#
loop_
_entity_poly.entity_id
_entity_poly.type
_entity_poly.pdbx_seq_one_letter_code
_entity_poly.pdbx_strand_id
1 'polypeptide(L)'
;MPSISQRIKTVVVENVEVDGQALDVPDDLNISLTDAGVSSMDIVALAKMIAQEFDMEFSAEDCVQLGSLRAVAEALESRSA
;
A
#
# COMPACT_ATOMS: atom_id res chain seq x y z
N MET A 1 9.76 13.61 10.56
CA MET A 1 8.52 13.16 9.90
C MET A 1 8.85 11.87 9.18
N PRO A 2 8.13 10.76 9.44
CA PRO A 2 8.30 9.55 8.63
C PRO A 2 7.88 9.85 7.19
N SER A 3 8.67 9.36 6.22
CA SER A 3 8.32 9.47 4.80
C SER A 3 7.04 8.72 4.49
N ILE A 4 6.33 9.11 3.43
CA ILE A 4 5.12 8.43 2.96
C ILE A 4 5.36 6.93 2.78
N SER A 5 6.51 6.56 2.24
CA SER A 5 6.97 5.18 2.06
C SER A 5 6.96 4.39 3.39
N GLN A 6 7.47 4.98 4.48
CA GLN A 6 7.45 4.33 5.79
C GLN A 6 6.03 4.19 6.35
N ARG A 7 5.18 5.21 6.16
CA ARG A 7 3.78 5.14 6.60
C ARG A 7 3.01 4.06 5.85
N ILE A 8 3.17 3.96 4.53
CA ILE A 8 2.55 2.88 3.73
C ILE A 8 3.02 1.52 4.23
N LYS A 9 4.33 1.34 4.44
CA LYS A 9 4.88 0.08 4.98
C LYS A 9 4.17 -0.30 6.28
N THR A 10 4.05 0.64 7.21
CA THR A 10 3.37 0.43 8.49
C THR A 10 1.91 0.06 8.29
N VAL A 11 1.15 0.81 7.49
CA VAL A 11 -0.27 0.51 7.21
C VAL A 11 -0.44 -0.89 6.62
N VAL A 12 0.43 -1.29 5.69
CA VAL A 12 0.38 -2.62 5.06
C VAL A 12 0.71 -3.71 6.08
N VAL A 13 1.82 -3.61 6.81
CA VAL A 13 2.23 -4.64 7.77
C VAL A 13 1.24 -4.79 8.93
N GLU A 14 0.58 -3.72 9.35
CA GLU A 14 -0.39 -3.74 10.44
C GLU A 14 -1.79 -4.22 10.02
N ASN A 15 -2.14 -4.17 8.73
CA ASN A 15 -3.51 -4.43 8.28
C ASN A 15 -3.63 -5.48 7.15
N VAL A 16 -2.52 -5.95 6.58
CA VAL A 16 -2.50 -6.94 5.50
C VAL A 16 -1.80 -8.20 5.98
N GLU A 17 -2.52 -9.30 5.93
CA GLU A 17 -2.02 -10.63 6.26
C GLU A 17 -2.23 -11.57 5.07
N VAL A 18 -1.23 -12.40 4.78
CA VAL A 18 -1.29 -13.46 3.76
C VAL A 18 -1.10 -14.78 4.48
N ASP A 19 -2.03 -15.72 4.26
CA ASP A 19 -2.02 -17.04 4.91
C ASP A 19 -1.93 -17.00 6.46
N GLY A 20 -2.49 -15.95 7.07
CA GLY A 20 -2.48 -15.75 8.54
C GLY A 20 -1.15 -15.25 9.09
N GLN A 21 -0.27 -14.72 8.23
CA GLN A 21 0.95 -14.04 8.61
C GLN A 21 0.95 -12.61 8.06
N ALA A 22 1.45 -11.65 8.84
CA ALA A 22 1.65 -10.28 8.37
C ALA A 22 2.49 -10.27 7.09
N LEU A 23 2.09 -9.45 6.12
CA LEU A 23 2.79 -9.36 4.85
C LEU A 23 4.24 -8.88 5.06
N ASP A 24 5.21 -9.65 4.57
CA ASP A 24 6.61 -9.25 4.59
C ASP A 24 6.88 -8.20 3.50
N VAL A 25 6.93 -6.94 3.91
CA VAL A 25 7.17 -5.81 3.00
C VAL A 25 8.64 -5.41 3.03
N PRO A 26 9.36 -5.48 1.90
CA PRO A 26 10.76 -5.05 1.82
C PRO A 26 10.89 -3.53 2.05
N ASP A 27 12.04 -3.09 2.56
CA ASP A 27 12.30 -1.66 2.82
C ASP A 27 12.26 -0.78 1.56
N ASP A 28 12.56 -1.34 0.39
CA ASP A 28 12.47 -0.64 -0.89
C ASP A 28 11.03 -0.55 -1.45
N LEU A 29 10.05 -1.18 -0.77
CA LEU A 29 8.64 -1.28 -1.20
C LEU A 29 8.43 -1.86 -2.60
N ASN A 30 9.46 -2.47 -3.18
CA ASN A 30 9.42 -3.10 -4.49
C ASN A 30 8.77 -4.48 -4.43
N ILE A 31 7.53 -4.51 -3.94
CA ILE A 31 6.68 -5.69 -3.84
C ILE A 31 5.32 -5.39 -4.46
N SER A 32 4.83 -6.33 -5.26
CA SER A 32 3.46 -6.32 -5.77
C SER A 32 2.55 -7.04 -4.79
N LEU A 33 1.49 -6.38 -4.33
CA LEU A 33 0.52 -6.98 -3.40
C LEU A 33 -0.16 -8.21 -4.02
N THR A 34 -0.48 -8.16 -5.31
CA THR A 34 -1.11 -9.28 -6.02
C THR A 34 -0.16 -10.46 -6.18
N ASP A 35 1.13 -10.20 -6.43
CA ASP A 35 2.16 -11.25 -6.56
C ASP A 35 2.50 -11.87 -5.19
N ALA A 36 2.42 -11.07 -4.13
CA ALA A 36 2.59 -11.51 -2.76
C ALA A 36 1.39 -12.30 -2.20
N GLY A 37 0.35 -12.57 -3.01
CA GLY A 37 -0.81 -13.36 -2.59
C GLY A 37 -1.85 -12.60 -1.79
N VAL A 38 -1.79 -11.26 -1.76
CA VAL A 38 -2.79 -10.43 -1.08
C VAL A 38 -4.13 -10.55 -1.81
N SER A 39 -5.19 -10.82 -1.05
CA SER A 39 -6.55 -10.93 -1.59
C SER A 39 -7.02 -9.59 -2.14
N SER A 40 -7.84 -9.62 -3.20
CA SER A 40 -8.49 -8.42 -3.73
C SER A 40 -9.30 -7.67 -2.67
N MET A 41 -9.82 -8.37 -1.65
CA MET A 41 -10.52 -7.72 -0.52
C MET A 41 -9.57 -6.87 0.32
N ASP A 42 -8.37 -7.40 0.62
CA ASP A 42 -7.36 -6.70 1.41
C ASP A 42 -6.75 -5.54 0.63
N ILE A 43 -6.59 -5.67 -0.70
CA ILE A 43 -6.17 -4.56 -1.56
C ILE A 43 -7.20 -3.41 -1.52
N VAL A 44 -8.49 -3.73 -1.54
CA VAL A 44 -9.56 -2.72 -1.43
C VAL A 44 -9.57 -2.07 -0.05
N ALA A 45 -9.40 -2.84 1.00
CA ALA A 45 -9.30 -2.32 2.37
C ALA A 45 -8.08 -1.40 2.52
N LEU A 46 -6.92 -1.83 2.03
CA LEU A 46 -5.69 -1.07 2.02
C LEU A 46 -5.83 0.26 1.29
N ALA A 47 -6.41 0.23 0.08
CA ALA A 47 -6.61 1.46 -0.70
C ALA A 47 -7.48 2.48 0.06
N LYS A 48 -8.54 2.02 0.76
CA LYS A 48 -9.35 2.89 1.61
C LYS A 48 -8.58 3.45 2.80
N MET A 49 -7.75 2.63 3.46
CA MET A 49 -6.92 3.09 4.58
C MET A 49 -5.90 4.13 4.13
N ILE A 50 -5.25 3.92 2.99
CA ILE A 50 -4.33 4.90 2.39
C ILE A 50 -5.09 6.18 2.04
N ALA A 51 -6.26 6.08 1.39
CA ALA A 51 -7.08 7.23 1.07
C ALA A 51 -7.44 8.08 2.31
N GLN A 52 -7.79 7.41 3.42
CA GLN A 52 -8.12 8.07 4.69
C GLN A 52 -6.89 8.66 5.39
N GLU A 53 -5.78 7.94 5.40
CA GLU A 53 -4.54 8.31 6.10
C GLU A 53 -3.84 9.53 5.48
N PHE A 54 -4.01 9.71 4.17
CA PHE A 54 -3.42 10.83 3.42
C PHE A 54 -4.46 11.84 2.92
N ASP A 55 -5.72 11.72 3.35
CA ASP A 55 -6.85 12.57 2.94
C ASP A 55 -6.92 12.79 1.42
N MET A 56 -6.82 11.70 0.64
CA MET A 56 -6.77 11.77 -0.82
C MET A 56 -7.60 10.68 -1.51
N GLU A 57 -7.97 10.94 -2.77
CA GLU A 57 -8.66 9.95 -3.60
C GLU A 57 -7.66 8.88 -4.08
N PHE A 58 -7.75 7.69 -3.47
CA PHE A 58 -6.96 6.53 -3.81
C PHE A 58 -7.84 5.27 -3.83
N SER A 59 -7.85 4.58 -4.97
CA SER A 59 -8.73 3.43 -5.21
C SER A 59 -7.97 2.11 -5.27
N ALA A 60 -8.70 0.99 -5.18
CA ALA A 60 -8.11 -0.33 -5.36
C ALA A 60 -7.56 -0.53 -6.78
N GLU A 61 -8.14 0.15 -7.77
CA GLU A 61 -7.63 0.13 -9.15
C GLU A 61 -6.26 0.80 -9.24
N ASP A 62 -6.03 1.90 -8.52
CA ASP A 62 -4.71 2.54 -8.44
C ASP A 62 -3.67 1.58 -7.84
N CYS A 63 -4.03 0.85 -6.78
CA CYS A 63 -3.17 -0.19 -6.18
C CYS A 63 -2.76 -1.27 -7.20
N VAL A 64 -3.72 -1.74 -8.00
CA VAL A 64 -3.46 -2.80 -9.00
C VAL A 64 -2.68 -2.25 -10.19
N GLN A 65 -3.00 -1.04 -10.67
CA GLN A 65 -2.33 -0.41 -11.82
C GLN A 65 -0.88 -0.03 -11.53
N LEU A 66 -0.60 0.45 -10.31
CA LEU A 66 0.75 0.87 -9.91
C LEU A 66 1.69 -0.33 -9.72
N GLY A 67 1.15 -1.53 -9.48
CA GLY A 67 1.87 -2.80 -9.52
C GLY A 67 2.92 -3.00 -8.41
N SER A 68 3.25 -1.97 -7.64
CA SER A 68 4.17 -2.04 -6.50
C SER A 68 3.82 -1.00 -5.44
N LEU A 69 4.08 -1.32 -4.17
CA LEU A 69 3.92 -0.36 -3.07
C LEU A 69 4.83 0.87 -3.22
N ARG A 70 5.97 0.71 -3.88
CA ARG A 70 6.88 1.81 -4.22
C ARG A 70 6.21 2.81 -5.14
N ALA A 71 5.60 2.35 -6.23
CA ALA A 71 4.86 3.21 -7.15
C ALA A 71 3.65 3.87 -6.49
N VAL A 72 3.00 3.18 -5.54
CA VAL A 72 1.98 3.80 -4.67
C VAL A 72 2.58 4.95 -3.87
N ALA A 73 3.68 4.74 -3.15
CA ALA A 73 4.35 5.78 -2.38
C ALA A 73 4.73 7.00 -3.24
N GLU A 74 5.36 6.76 -4.39
CA GLU A 74 5.78 7.82 -5.32
C GLU A 74 4.58 8.61 -5.86
N ALA A 75 3.46 7.94 -6.13
CA ALA A 75 2.21 8.58 -6.57
C ALA A 75 1.59 9.45 -5.47
N LEU A 76 1.56 8.96 -4.22
CA LEU A 76 1.06 9.76 -3.09
C LEU A 76 1.99 10.95 -2.82
N GLU A 77 3.31 10.76 -2.86
CA GLU A 77 4.30 11.84 -2.68
C GLU A 77 4.10 12.93 -3.72
N SER A 78 3.93 12.55 -4.99
CA SER A 78 3.70 13.49 -6.09
C SER A 78 2.37 14.25 -5.97
N ARG A 79 1.35 13.68 -5.32
CA ARG A 79 0.05 14.34 -5.07
C ARG A 79 0.03 15.18 -3.80
N SER A 80 0.92 14.89 -2.85
CA SER A 80 1.06 15.62 -1.58
C SER A 80 1.98 16.84 -1.64
N ALA A 81 2.71 17.02 -2.75
CA ALA A 81 3.61 18.14 -3.02
C ALA A 81 2.87 19.34 -3.64
#